data_AF-A0A7L3M2N4-F1
#
_entry.id   AF-A0A7L3M2N4-F1
#
_cell.length_a   1.000
_cell.length_b   1.000
_cell.length_c   1.000
_cell.angle_alpha   90.00
_cell.angle_beta   90.00
_cell.angle_gamma   90.00
#
_symmetry.space_group_name_H-M   'P 1'
#
loop_
_entity.id
_entity.type
_entity.pdbx_description
1 polymer ?
#
loop_
_entity_poly.entity_id
_entity_poly.type
_entity_poly.pdbx_seq_one_letter_code
_entity_poly.pdbx_strand_id
1 'polypeptide(L)'
;NTMMAAQMTDAHRRFLQVLMSNGITEGSEARKLHQHCCETDKVYYAHDKLDDFISTINSHLQPLFMQIRKGISEDDGRAHYALVNLAETEVTKMASYYTEMELELFRKTMELIILSENGFASSTDILNLADQLKTKKMKKKEVEQVLKVFVEDKWLSE
;
A
#
# COMPACT_ATOMS: atom_id res chain seq x y z
N ASN A 1 6.71 -16.03 27.72
CA ASN A 1 5.27 -15.94 28.00
C ASN A 1 4.56 -15.87 26.65
N THR A 2 4.23 -17.01 26.08
CA THR A 2 3.68 -17.11 24.72
C THR A 2 2.21 -16.73 24.81
N MET A 3 1.86 -15.50 24.41
CA MET A 3 0.45 -15.16 24.21
C MET A 3 -0.11 -16.17 23.20
N MET A 4 -1.10 -16.98 23.58
CA MET A 4 -1.86 -17.75 22.60
C MET A 4 -2.43 -16.75 21.61
N ALA A 5 -1.92 -16.75 20.38
CA ALA A 5 -2.49 -15.96 19.30
C ALA A 5 -3.97 -16.33 19.19
N ALA A 6 -4.85 -15.33 19.17
CA ALA A 6 -6.26 -15.57 18.96
C ALA A 6 -6.46 -16.37 17.66
N GLN A 7 -7.41 -17.29 17.67
CA GLN A 7 -7.62 -18.21 16.55
C GLN A 7 -8.13 -17.42 15.33
N MET A 8 -7.43 -17.56 14.20
CA MET A 8 -7.84 -16.92 12.95
C MET A 8 -9.08 -17.63 12.37
N THR A 9 -10.18 -16.88 12.27
CA THR A 9 -11.46 -17.34 11.68
C THR A 9 -11.57 -16.99 10.19
N ASP A 10 -12.60 -17.49 9.50
CA ASP A 10 -12.83 -17.19 8.08
C ASP A 10 -13.18 -15.71 7.84
N ALA A 11 -13.79 -15.04 8.82
CA ALA A 11 -13.97 -13.58 8.79
C ALA A 11 -12.63 -12.84 8.61
N HIS A 12 -11.59 -13.27 9.34
CA HIS A 12 -10.25 -12.68 9.25
C HIS A 12 -9.61 -12.95 7.88
N ARG A 13 -9.78 -14.16 7.33
CA ARG A 13 -9.25 -14.53 6.00
C ARG A 13 -9.93 -13.71 4.90
N ARG A 14 -11.26 -13.55 4.96
CA ARG A 14 -12.04 -12.74 4.03
C ARG A 14 -11.63 -11.27 4.10
N PHE A 15 -11.50 -10.72 5.30
CA PHE A 15 -11.03 -9.35 5.50
C PHE A 15 -9.67 -9.12 4.84
N LEU A 16 -8.71 -10.03 5.08
CA LEU A 16 -7.39 -9.96 4.48
C LEU A 16 -7.45 -10.04 2.94
N GLN A 17 -8.26 -10.93 2.36
CA GLN A 17 -8.41 -11.05 0.91
C GLN A 17 -8.94 -9.77 0.26
N VAL A 18 -9.96 -9.14 0.86
CA VAL A 18 -10.53 -7.88 0.35
C VAL A 18 -9.53 -6.72 0.52
N LEU A 19 -8.82 -6.67 1.64
CA LEU A 19 -7.78 -5.65 1.84
C LEU A 19 -6.67 -5.79 0.78
N MET A 20 -6.26 -7.02 0.46
CA MET A 20 -5.27 -7.30 -0.57
C MET A 20 -5.76 -6.92 -1.98
N SER A 21 -7.03 -7.12 -2.31
CA SER A 21 -7.57 -6.72 -3.62
C SER A 21 -7.68 -5.22 -3.79
N ASN A 22 -7.91 -4.48 -2.70
CA ASN A 22 -8.07 -3.03 -2.73
C ASN A 22 -6.72 -2.28 -2.68
N GLY A 23 -5.66 -2.93 -2.19
CA GLY A 23 -4.34 -2.32 -1.98
C GLY A 23 -4.28 -1.44 -0.74
N ILE A 24 -5.08 -0.36 -0.72
CA ILE A 24 -5.26 0.57 0.39
C ILE A 24 -6.75 0.76 0.69
N THR A 25 -7.13 0.91 1.95
CA THR A 25 -8.54 1.06 2.35
C THR A 25 -8.69 2.12 3.43
N GLU A 26 -9.58 3.11 3.22
CA GLU A 26 -9.89 4.14 4.22
C GLU A 26 -10.47 3.52 5.50
N GLY A 27 -10.24 4.15 6.65
CA GLY A 27 -10.62 3.60 7.94
C GLY A 27 -12.13 3.46 8.14
N SER A 28 -12.95 4.28 7.48
CA SER A 28 -14.40 4.11 7.47
C SER A 28 -14.81 2.84 6.71
N GLU A 29 -14.23 2.60 5.54
CA GLU A 29 -14.43 1.41 4.72
C GLU A 29 -13.88 0.15 5.39
N ALA A 30 -12.72 0.23 6.06
CA ALA A 30 -12.17 -0.88 6.84
C ALA A 30 -13.10 -1.30 7.99
N ARG A 31 -13.77 -0.35 8.65
CA ARG A 31 -14.78 -0.65 9.69
C ARG A 31 -16.02 -1.32 9.10
N LYS A 32 -16.52 -0.83 7.96
CA LYS A 32 -17.65 -1.47 7.23
C LYS A 32 -17.29 -2.89 6.80
N LEU A 33 -16.08 -3.08 6.28
CA LEU A 33 -15.58 -4.39 5.88
C LEU A 33 -15.48 -5.35 7.06
N HIS A 34 -14.96 -4.90 8.20
CA HIS A 34 -14.91 -5.70 9.44
C HIS A 34 -16.31 -6.14 9.88
N GLN A 35 -17.28 -5.22 9.91
CA GLN A 35 -18.67 -5.56 10.22
C GLN A 35 -19.20 -6.63 9.24
N HIS A 36 -19.03 -6.40 7.94
CA HIS A 36 -19.52 -7.30 6.90
C HIS A 36 -18.91 -8.72 7.02
N CYS A 37 -17.61 -8.82 7.28
CA CYS A 37 -16.95 -10.11 7.47
C CYS A 37 -17.47 -10.85 8.71
N CYS A 38 -17.63 -10.15 9.84
CA CYS A 38 -18.14 -10.76 11.07
C CYS A 38 -19.59 -11.24 10.90
N GLU A 39 -20.46 -10.45 10.24
CA GLU A 39 -21.84 -10.84 9.96
C GLU A 39 -21.93 -12.06 9.03
N THR A 40 -21.11 -12.07 7.98
CA THR A 40 -21.10 -13.16 6.97
C THR A 40 -20.71 -14.50 7.60
N ASP A 41 -19.65 -14.50 8.42
CA ASP A 41 -19.10 -15.71 9.02
C ASP A 41 -19.65 -15.97 10.45
N LYS A 42 -20.70 -15.24 10.85
CA LYS A 42 -21.41 -15.37 12.15
C LYS A 42 -20.48 -15.27 13.37
N VAL A 43 -19.50 -14.38 13.29
CA VAL A 43 -18.56 -14.07 14.38
C VAL A 43 -19.06 -12.86 15.16
N TYR A 44 -18.76 -12.81 16.46
CA TYR A 44 -19.08 -11.63 17.28
C TYR A 44 -18.45 -10.37 16.70
N TYR A 45 -19.29 -9.36 16.46
CA TYR A 45 -18.87 -8.04 16.00
C TYR A 45 -19.00 -7.03 17.13
N ALA A 46 -17.96 -6.20 17.28
CA ALA A 46 -17.99 -5.00 18.11
C ALA A 46 -17.28 -3.87 17.36
N HIS A 47 -17.89 -2.68 17.37
CA HIS A 47 -17.48 -1.55 16.54
C HIS A 47 -16.08 -1.01 16.89
N ASP A 48 -15.69 -1.12 18.15
CA ASP A 48 -14.41 -0.71 18.71
C ASP A 48 -13.31 -1.79 18.63
N LYS A 49 -13.63 -2.97 18.06
CA LYS A 49 -12.72 -4.13 18.04
C LYS A 49 -11.96 -4.34 16.73
N LEU A 50 -11.96 -3.35 15.83
CA LEU A 50 -11.18 -3.44 14.59
C LEU A 50 -9.68 -3.64 14.85
N ASP A 51 -9.10 -2.93 15.82
CA ASP A 51 -7.67 -3.03 16.13
C ASP A 51 -7.30 -4.42 16.70
N ASP A 52 -8.17 -5.00 17.56
CA ASP A 52 -8.00 -6.36 18.09
C ASP A 52 -8.13 -7.42 16.98
N PHE A 53 -9.07 -7.21 16.06
CA PHE A 53 -9.29 -8.06 14.89
C PHE A 53 -8.07 -8.04 13.96
N ILE A 54 -7.51 -6.86 13.67
CA ILE A 54 -6.29 -6.69 12.89
C ILE A 54 -5.08 -7.27 13.61
N SER A 55 -4.97 -7.09 14.94
CA SER A 55 -3.90 -7.67 15.76
C SER A 55 -3.88 -9.20 15.66
N THR A 56 -5.06 -9.82 15.65
CA THR A 56 -5.20 -11.25 15.41
C THR A 56 -4.63 -11.62 14.05
N ILE A 57 -5.01 -10.95 12.95
CA ILE A 57 -4.46 -11.20 11.61
C ILE A 57 -2.93 -11.04 11.60
N ASN A 58 -2.42 -9.95 12.18
CA ASN A 58 -1.00 -9.62 12.20
C ASN A 58 -0.17 -10.69 12.94
N SER A 59 -0.70 -11.30 13.99
CA SER A 59 -0.01 -12.40 14.68
C SER A 59 0.23 -13.62 13.77
N HIS A 60 -0.67 -13.88 12.82
CA HIS A 60 -0.55 -14.96 11.84
C HIS A 60 0.25 -14.55 10.59
N LEU A 61 0.32 -13.25 10.28
CA LEU A 61 1.15 -12.72 9.18
C LEU A 61 2.62 -12.52 9.57
N GLN A 62 2.92 -12.44 10.87
CA GLN A 62 4.28 -12.18 11.38
C GLN A 62 5.35 -13.17 10.87
N PRO A 63 5.08 -14.49 10.77
CA PRO A 63 6.04 -15.44 10.16
C PRO A 63 6.31 -15.20 8.67
N LEU A 64 5.40 -14.50 7.98
CA LEU A 64 5.54 -14.13 6.56
C LEU A 64 6.18 -12.75 6.37
N PHE A 65 6.68 -12.12 7.45
CA PHE A 65 7.19 -10.76 7.44
C PHE A 65 6.18 -9.76 6.86
N MET A 66 4.89 -9.96 7.09
CA MET A 66 3.83 -9.06 6.64
C MET A 66 3.02 -8.55 7.82
N GLN A 67 2.44 -7.35 7.68
CA GLN A 67 1.44 -6.86 8.61
C GLN A 67 0.50 -5.88 7.93
N ILE A 68 -0.73 -5.81 8.43
CA ILE A 68 -1.66 -4.72 8.16
C ILE A 68 -1.22 -3.54 9.04
N ARG A 69 -0.92 -2.40 8.42
CA ARG A 69 -0.60 -1.15 9.12
C ARG A 69 -1.66 -0.10 8.88
N LYS A 70 -1.87 0.71 9.91
CA LYS A 70 -2.63 1.95 9.87
C LYS A 70 -1.69 3.11 9.59
N GLY A 71 -1.96 3.88 8.54
CA GLY A 71 -1.32 5.16 8.24
C GLY A 71 -2.32 6.30 8.33
N ILE A 72 -1.83 7.53 8.43
CA ILE A 72 -2.64 8.76 8.33
C ILE A 72 -2.25 9.43 7.01
N SER A 73 -3.24 9.80 6.23
CA SER A 73 -3.03 10.51 4.97
C SER A 73 -2.53 11.93 5.22
N GLU A 74 -1.55 12.38 4.44
CA GLU A 74 -0.95 13.71 4.58
C GLU A 74 -1.82 14.82 3.95
N ASP A 75 -2.72 14.46 3.03
CA ASP A 75 -3.63 15.37 2.34
C ASP A 75 -4.87 15.75 3.17
N ASP A 76 -5.52 14.76 3.77
CA ASP A 76 -6.83 14.92 4.42
C ASP A 76 -6.87 14.47 5.89
N GLY A 77 -5.77 13.92 6.42
CA GLY A 77 -5.66 13.46 7.81
C GLY A 77 -6.46 12.19 8.12
N ARG A 78 -7.01 11.49 7.12
CA ARG A 78 -7.80 10.27 7.34
C ARG A 78 -6.92 9.05 7.53
N ALA A 79 -7.39 8.14 8.37
CA ALA A 79 -6.73 6.86 8.59
C ALA A 79 -6.94 5.93 7.40
N HIS A 80 -5.87 5.27 6.96
CA HIS A 80 -5.87 4.26 5.92
C HIS A 80 -5.20 2.98 6.40
N TYR A 81 -5.64 1.83 5.90
CA TYR A 81 -5.08 0.51 6.19
C TYR A 81 -4.53 -0.12 4.92
N ALA A 82 -3.34 -0.71 5.00
CA ALA A 82 -2.70 -1.43 3.90
C ALA A 82 -1.88 -2.63 4.41
N LEU A 83 -1.76 -3.67 3.59
CA LEU A 83 -0.89 -4.81 3.84
C LEU A 83 0.55 -4.50 3.40
N VAL A 84 1.44 -4.32 4.38
CA VAL A 84 2.85 -3.99 4.14
C VAL A 84 3.75 -5.22 4.32
N ASN A 85 4.81 -5.25 3.53
CA ASN A 85 5.93 -6.19 3.71
C ASN A 85 6.95 -5.53 4.65
N LEU A 86 7.48 -6.32 5.59
CA LEU A 86 8.47 -5.91 6.60
C LEU A 86 9.86 -6.44 6.30
N ALA A 87 10.00 -7.32 5.30
CA ALA A 87 11.30 -7.69 4.81
C ALA A 87 11.95 -6.48 4.12
N GLU A 88 13.16 -6.12 4.55
CA GLU A 88 14.00 -5.05 3.99
C GLU A 88 14.45 -5.28 2.54
N THR A 89 13.96 -6.33 1.88
CA THR A 89 14.09 -6.48 0.43
C THR A 89 13.14 -5.50 -0.26
N GLU A 90 13.53 -4.21 -0.27
CA GLU A 90 12.85 -3.01 -0.80
C GLU A 90 12.34 -3.10 -2.24
N VAL A 91 12.58 -4.23 -2.92
CA VAL A 91 12.41 -4.40 -4.36
C VAL A 91 11.26 -5.37 -4.69
N THR A 92 10.65 -6.06 -3.71
CA THR A 92 9.85 -7.26 -4.01
C THR A 92 8.47 -7.04 -4.64
N LYS A 93 7.72 -5.97 -4.31
CA LYS A 93 6.41 -5.73 -4.95
C LYS A 93 6.56 -4.99 -6.27
N MET A 94 7.09 -3.78 -6.27
CA MET A 94 7.25 -2.99 -7.50
C MET A 94 8.11 -3.71 -8.53
N ALA A 95 9.24 -4.33 -8.17
CA ALA A 95 10.08 -4.98 -9.19
C ALA A 95 9.53 -6.29 -9.73
N SER A 96 8.47 -6.83 -9.12
CA SER A 96 7.72 -7.94 -9.73
C SER A 96 6.78 -7.46 -10.84
N TYR A 97 6.32 -6.21 -10.79
CA TYR A 97 5.31 -5.66 -11.70
C TYR A 97 5.84 -4.61 -12.68
N TYR A 98 6.98 -4.00 -12.38
CA TYR A 98 7.60 -2.95 -13.19
C TYR A 98 8.98 -3.37 -13.68
N THR A 99 9.31 -2.91 -14.87
CA THR A 99 10.64 -3.04 -15.49
C THR A 99 11.69 -2.25 -14.71
N GLU A 100 12.96 -2.60 -14.85
CA GLU A 100 14.06 -1.86 -14.22
C GLU A 100 14.05 -0.36 -14.55
N MET A 101 13.59 -0.02 -15.76
CA MET A 101 13.48 1.36 -16.25
C MET A 101 12.36 2.14 -15.53
N GLU A 102 11.19 1.53 -15.36
CA GLU A 102 10.06 2.11 -14.64
C GLU A 102 10.39 2.29 -13.15
N LEU A 103 11.10 1.33 -12.54
CA LEU A 103 11.59 1.45 -11.17
C LEU A 103 12.63 2.56 -11.03
N GLU A 104 13.49 2.76 -12.03
CA GLU A 104 14.47 3.84 -12.03
C GLU A 104 13.77 5.20 -12.13
N LEU A 105 12.77 5.33 -13.00
CA LEU A 105 11.93 6.52 -13.08
C LEU A 105 11.25 6.81 -11.74
N PHE A 106 10.64 5.80 -11.12
CA PHE A 106 9.99 5.93 -9.81
C PHE A 106 10.94 6.45 -8.73
N ARG A 107 12.14 5.87 -8.61
CA ARG A 107 13.16 6.32 -7.64
C ARG A 107 13.55 7.78 -7.86
N LYS A 108 13.76 8.20 -9.11
CA LYS A 108 14.11 9.59 -9.42
C LYS A 108 12.95 10.55 -9.17
N THR A 109 11.71 10.13 -9.42
CA THR A 109 10.52 10.91 -9.06
C THR A 109 10.43 11.08 -7.54
N MET A 110 10.70 10.02 -6.76
CA MET A 110 10.78 10.14 -5.30
C MET A 110 11.88 11.09 -4.85
N GLU A 111 13.07 11.05 -5.46
CA GLU A 111 14.15 12.01 -5.17
C GLU A 111 13.69 13.46 -5.38
N LEU A 112 12.98 13.76 -6.48
CA LEU A 112 12.42 15.09 -6.72
C LEU A 112 11.40 15.50 -5.66
N ILE A 113 10.50 14.59 -5.27
CA ILE A 113 9.49 14.83 -4.23
C ILE A 113 10.15 15.12 -2.87
N ILE A 114 11.12 14.30 -2.46
CA ILE A 114 11.81 14.43 -1.17
C ILE A 114 12.62 15.74 -1.10
N LEU A 115 13.22 16.16 -2.22
CA LEU A 115 14.00 17.40 -2.30
C LEU A 115 13.13 18.66 -2.48
N SER A 116 11.83 18.50 -2.78
CA SER A 116 10.91 19.62 -2.94
C SER A 116 10.47 20.18 -1.59
N GLU A 117 10.26 21.49 -1.50
CA GLU A 117 9.79 22.14 -0.26
C GLU A 117 8.33 21.83 0.06
N ASN A 118 7.53 21.49 -0.95
CA ASN A 118 6.08 21.25 -0.83
C ASN A 118 5.68 19.77 -0.90
N GLY A 119 6.62 18.86 -1.14
CA GLY A 119 6.33 17.44 -1.34
C GLY A 119 5.78 17.09 -2.72
N PHE A 120 5.90 17.98 -3.72
CA PHE A 120 5.42 17.75 -5.09
C PHE A 120 6.56 17.85 -6.10
N ALA A 121 6.50 16.99 -7.13
CA ALA A 121 7.33 17.08 -8.32
C ALA A 121 6.47 17.44 -9.53
N SER A 122 6.88 18.43 -10.32
CA SER A 122 6.11 18.80 -11.52
C SER A 122 6.22 17.72 -12.59
N SER A 123 5.14 17.50 -13.35
CA SER A 123 5.15 16.56 -14.48
C SER A 123 6.23 16.91 -15.50
N THR A 124 6.52 18.20 -15.70
CA THR A 124 7.61 18.67 -16.56
C THR A 124 8.99 18.28 -16.07
N ASP A 125 9.25 18.35 -14.75
CA ASP A 125 10.52 17.96 -14.17
C ASP A 125 10.73 16.45 -14.30
N ILE A 126 9.67 15.68 -14.04
CA ILE A 126 9.70 14.22 -14.20
C ILE A 126 9.92 13.83 -15.67
N LEU A 127 9.27 14.50 -16.63
CA LEU A 127 9.47 14.25 -18.06
C LEU A 127 10.90 14.55 -18.53
N ASN A 128 11.59 15.47 -17.86
CA ASN A 128 12.99 15.77 -18.14
C ASN A 128 13.96 14.71 -17.57
N LEU A 129 13.49 13.83 -16.68
CA LEU A 129 14.26 12.66 -16.22
C LEU A 129 14.33 11.56 -17.28
N ALA A 130 13.46 11.57 -18.29
CA ALA A 130 13.37 10.54 -19.34
C ALA A 130 14.70 10.29 -20.07
N ASP A 131 15.48 11.36 -20.26
CA ASP A 131 16.80 11.33 -20.90
C ASP A 131 17.96 10.98 -19.94
N GLN A 132 17.68 10.98 -18.62
CA GLN A 132 18.64 10.76 -17.54
C GLN A 132 18.57 9.34 -16.95
N LEU A 133 17.69 8.49 -17.47
CA LEU A 133 17.59 7.08 -17.09
C LEU A 133 18.84 6.32 -17.57
N LYS A 134 19.52 5.65 -16.65
CA LYS A 134 20.77 4.92 -16.87
C LYS A 134 20.55 3.59 -17.58
N THR A 135 19.43 2.93 -17.30
CA THR A 135 19.09 1.62 -17.88
C THR A 135 18.76 1.73 -19.36
N LYS A 136 17.83 2.62 -19.73
CA LYS A 136 17.46 2.95 -21.12
C LYS A 136 16.65 4.23 -21.15
N LYS A 137 16.84 5.05 -22.18
CA LYS A 137 16.04 6.27 -22.38
C LYS A 137 14.59 5.92 -22.69
N MET A 138 13.68 6.62 -22.02
CA MET A 138 12.24 6.50 -22.20
C MET A 138 11.73 7.65 -23.07
N LYS A 139 10.69 7.43 -23.89
CA LYS A 139 10.05 8.55 -24.60
C LYS A 139 9.16 9.32 -23.62
N LYS A 140 9.02 10.64 -23.79
CA LYS A 140 8.15 11.46 -22.93
C LYS A 140 6.71 10.92 -22.82
N LYS A 141 6.14 10.46 -23.95
CA LYS A 141 4.80 9.83 -23.97
C LYS A 141 4.71 8.55 -23.13
N GLU A 142 5.80 7.79 -23.07
CA GLU A 142 5.89 6.56 -22.29
C GLU A 142 6.01 6.89 -20.80
N VAL A 143 6.78 7.94 -20.44
CA VAL A 143 6.82 8.46 -19.05
C VAL A 143 5.44 8.89 -18.56
N GLU A 144 4.68 9.64 -19.37
CA GLU A 144 3.30 10.04 -19.01
C GLU A 144 2.40 8.83 -18.74
N GLN A 145 2.55 7.76 -19.53
CA GLN A 145 1.77 6.55 -19.34
C GLN A 145 2.15 5.82 -18.04
N VAL A 146 3.45 5.72 -17.75
CA VAL A 146 3.95 5.09 -16.53
C VAL A 146 3.51 5.87 -15.29
N LEU A 147 3.51 7.20 -15.34
CA LEU A 147 3.01 8.04 -14.24
C LEU A 147 1.53 7.80 -13.95
N LYS A 148 0.69 7.66 -14.98
CA LYS A 148 -0.73 7.32 -14.78
C LYS A 148 -0.90 5.97 -14.12
N VAL A 149 -0.13 4.96 -14.53
CA VAL A 149 -0.16 3.64 -13.92
C VAL A 149 0.24 3.72 -12.43
N PHE A 150 1.27 4.50 -12.08
CA PHE A 150 1.63 4.71 -10.68
C PHE A 150 0.52 5.38 -9.86
N VAL A 151 -0.27 6.29 -10.43
CA VAL A 151 -1.42 6.90 -9.76
C VAL A 151 -2.58 5.91 -9.61
N GLU A 152 -2.87 5.13 -10.65
CA GLU A 152 -3.88 4.07 -10.64
C GLU A 152 -3.56 3.02 -9.57
N ASP A 153 -2.30 2.58 -9.50
CA ASP A 153 -1.77 1.60 -8.56
C ASP A 153 -1.49 2.16 -7.15
N LYS A 154 -1.80 3.45 -6.91
CA LYS A 154 -1.68 4.14 -5.62
C LYS A 154 -0.25 4.30 -5.11
N TRP A 155 0.73 4.35 -6.01
CA TRP A 155 2.12 4.70 -5.70
C TRP A 155 2.37 6.22 -5.73
N LEU A 156 1.61 6.98 -6.51
CA LEU A 156 1.66 8.44 -6.59
C LEU A 156 0.26 9.05 -6.50
N SER A 157 0.19 10.34 -6.17
CA SER A 157 -1.03 11.16 -6.20
C SER A 157 -0.81 12.40 -7.07
N GLU A 158 -1.86 12.85 -7.76
CA GLU A 158 -1.88 14.08 -8.57
C GLU A 158 -2.68 15.20 -7.90
#